data_AF-A0A1Z4RSE5-F1
#
_entry.id   AF-A0A1Z4RSE5-F1
#
_cell.length_a   1.000
_cell.length_b   1.000
_cell.length_c   1.000
_cell.angle_alpha   90.00
_cell.angle_beta   90.00
_cell.angle_gamma   90.00
#
_symmetry.space_group_name_H-M   'P 1'
#
loop_
_entity.id
_entity.type
_entity.pdbx_description
1 polymer ?
#
loop_
_entity_poly.entity_id
_entity_poly.type
_entity_poly.pdbx_seq_one_letter_code
_entity_poly.pdbx_strand_id
1 'polypeptide(L)' 'MFFDIAKFVMDATGFTNQQKIAEWARLNRTNPFDMGPKNYQRCLWDLQLGGKYHELEYNEDGSLKYQ' A
#
# COMPACT_ATOMS: atom_id res chain seq x y z
N MET A 1 2.95 16.30 20.93
CA MET A 1 3.58 17.22 19.97
C MET A 1 4.59 16.55 19.01
N PHE A 2 4.77 15.22 19.04
CA PHE A 2 5.69 14.49 18.15
C PHE A 2 5.02 13.83 16.92
N PHE A 3 3.68 13.80 16.86
CA PHE A 3 2.95 13.09 15.79
C PHE A 3 2.79 13.89 14.49
N ASP A 4 2.92 15.22 14.54
CA ASP A 4 2.72 16.08 13.35
C ASP A 4 3.96 16.19 12.46
N ILE A 5 5.17 15.94 13.00
CA ILE A 5 6.41 16.02 12.22
C ILE A 5 6.54 14.81 11.28
N ALA A 6 6.10 13.62 11.70
CA ALA A 6 6.12 12.42 10.87
C ALA A 6 5.22 12.55 9.63
N LYS A 7 4.10 13.26 9.75
CA LYS A 7 3.15 13.47 8.65
C LYS A 7 3.72 14.35 7.54
N PHE A 8 4.64 15.26 7.87
CA PHE A 8 5.23 16.20 6.91
C PHE A 8 6.43 15.61 6.15
N VAL A 9 7.18 14.68 6.76
CA VAL A 9 8.39 14.11 6.13
C VAL A 9 8.04 13.12 5.01
N MET A 10 6.86 12.48 5.04
CA MET A 10 6.43 11.56 3.97
C MET A 10 6.00 12.25 2.67
N ASP A 11 5.71 13.55 2.69
CA ASP A 11 5.40 14.33 1.48
C ASP A 11 6.64 14.94 0.83
N ALA A 12 7.80 14.88 1.50
CA ALA A 12 9.05 15.48 1.02
C ALA A 12 9.74 14.70 -0.13
N THR A 13 9.23 13.53 -0.52
CA THR A 13 9.81 12.73 -1.62
C THR A 13 9.29 13.12 -3.01
N GLY A 14 8.28 14.00 -3.10
CA GLY A 14 7.66 14.38 -4.39
C GLY A 14 6.91 13.24 -5.08
N PHE A 15 6.84 12.05 -4.48
CA PHE A 15 6.09 10.92 -5.00
C PHE A 15 4.61 11.05 -4.64
N THR A 16 3.75 11.05 -5.66
CA THR A 16 2.31 11.09 -5.45
C THR A 16 1.85 9.80 -4.77
N ASN A 17 0.74 9.87 -4.01
CA ASN A 17 0.17 8.67 -3.37
C ASN A 17 -0.10 7.53 -4.36
N GLN A 18 -0.45 7.87 -5.61
CA GLN A 18 -0.63 6.89 -6.68
C GLN A 18 0.66 6.15 -7.01
N GLN A 19 1.81 6.82 -7.02
CA GLN A 19 3.10 6.18 -7.29
C GLN A 19 3.51 5.26 -6.13
N LYS A 20 3.27 5.67 -4.88
CA LYS A 20 3.52 4.82 -3.70
C LYS A 20 2.68 3.52 -3.75
N ILE A 21 1.41 3.63 -4.12
CA ILE A 21 0.51 2.48 -4.31
C ILE A 21 1.00 1.59 -5.47
N ALA A 22 1.42 2.19 -6.59
CA ALA A 22 1.95 1.45 -7.73
C ALA A 22 3.24 0.68 -7.39
N GLU A 23 4.12 1.27 -6.60
CA GLU A 23 5.34 0.62 -6.13
C GLU A 23 5.03 -0.54 -5.18
N TRP A 24 4.15 -0.32 -4.20
CA TRP A 24 3.70 -1.38 -3.29
C TRP A 24 3.07 -2.55 -4.07
N ALA A 25 2.23 -2.25 -5.06
CA ALA A 25 1.59 -3.25 -5.91
C ALA A 25 2.62 -4.04 -6.73
N ARG A 26 3.65 -3.36 -7.26
CA ARG A 26 4.77 -4.00 -7.99
C ARG A 26 5.55 -4.96 -7.09
N LEU A 27 5.85 -4.57 -5.86
CA LEU A 27 6.55 -5.41 -4.89
C LEU A 27 5.73 -6.66 -4.52
N ASN A 28 4.40 -6.52 -4.46
CA ASN A 28 3.48 -7.62 -4.18
C ASN A 28 2.97 -8.33 -5.45
N ARG A 29 3.57 -8.07 -6.62
CA ARG A 29 3.21 -8.69 -7.91
C ARG A 29 1.70 -8.65 -8.19
N THR A 30 1.08 -7.50 -7.94
CA THR A 30 -0.35 -7.27 -8.17
C THR A 30 -0.60 -5.98 -8.95
N ASN A 31 -1.82 -5.83 -9.47
CA ASN A 31 -2.21 -4.63 -10.21
C ASN A 31 -2.67 -3.55 -9.21
N PRO A 32 -2.09 -2.33 -9.21
CA PRO A 32 -2.48 -1.25 -8.31
C PRO A 32 -3.96 -0.83 -8.42
N PHE A 33 -4.58 -1.04 -9.58
CA PHE A 33 -5.99 -0.72 -9.82
C PHE A 33 -6.92 -1.92 -9.64
N ASP A 34 -6.37 -3.13 -9.46
CA ASP A 34 -7.12 -4.38 -9.46
C ASP A 34 -6.49 -5.41 -8.50
N MET A 35 -6.27 -5.01 -7.25
CA MET A 35 -5.77 -5.89 -6.18
C MET A 35 -6.86 -6.39 -5.24
N GLY A 36 -8.06 -5.80 -5.29
CA GLY A 36 -9.16 -6.08 -4.37
C GLY A 36 -9.19 -5.17 -3.13
N PRO A 37 -10.35 -5.00 -2.49
CA PRO A 37 -10.55 -4.01 -1.44
C PRO A 37 -9.74 -4.28 -0.16
N LYS A 38 -9.50 -5.54 0.22
CA LYS A 38 -8.71 -5.85 1.43
C LYS A 38 -7.23 -5.59 1.19
N ASN A 39 -6.71 -6.00 0.03
CA ASN A 39 -5.34 -5.71 -0.36
C ASN A 39 -5.10 -4.21 -0.50
N TYR A 40 -6.08 -3.46 -1.03
CA TYR A 40 -6.00 -2.01 -1.09
C TYR A 40 -5.97 -1.39 0.31
N GLN A 41 -6.82 -1.85 1.24
CA GLN A 41 -6.77 -1.39 2.63
C GLN A 41 -5.44 -1.72 3.32
N ARG A 42 -4.85 -2.88 3.04
CA ARG A 42 -3.53 -3.26 3.54
C ARG A 42 -2.41 -2.40 2.93
N CYS A 43 -2.49 -2.11 1.63
CA CYS A 43 -1.56 -1.20 0.95
C CYS A 43 -1.58 0.20 1.59
N LEU A 44 -2.76 0.76 1.83
CA LEU A 44 -2.88 2.05 2.51
C LEU A 44 -2.32 2.01 3.93
N TRP A 45 -2.53 0.89 4.64
CA TRP A 45 -2.01 0.69 6.00
C TRP A 45 -0.48 0.65 6.02
N ASP A 46 0.13 -0.13 5.14
CA ASP A 46 1.59 -0.25 5.02
C ASP A 46 2.24 1.09 4.63
N LEU A 47 1.59 1.86 3.76
CA LEU A 47 2.04 3.18 3.32
C LEU A 47 1.71 4.31 4.32
N GLN A 48 1.06 4.01 5.44
CA GLN A 48 0.58 4.98 6.42
C GLN A 48 -0.34 6.08 5.82
N LEU A 49 -1.02 5.75 4.72
CA LEU A 49 -1.98 6.61 4.03
C LEU A 49 -3.41 6.45 4.57
N GLY A 50 -3.62 5.50 5.50
CA GLY A 50 -4.92 5.16 6.08
C GLY A 50 -5.17 3.66 6.01
N GLY A 51 -6.42 3.22 5.89
CA GLY A 51 -6.73 1.80 5.71
C GLY A 51 -6.72 0.97 6.99
N LYS A 52 -6.70 -0.35 6.81
CA LYS A 52 -6.76 -1.35 7.90
C LYS A 52 -5.79 -2.47 7.61
N TYR A 53 -5.23 -3.04 8.66
CA TYR A 53 -4.44 -4.25 8.55
C TYR A 53 -5.34 -5.41 8.11
N HIS A 54 -5.02 -5.99 6.95
CA HIS A 54 -5.54 -7.28 6.47
C HIS A 54 -4.36 -8.20 6.20
N GLU A 55 -4.55 -9.49 6.42
CA GLU A 55 -3.55 -10.50 6.08
C GLU A 55 -3.43 -10.64 4.55
N LEU A 56 -2.20 -10.77 4.06
CA LEU A 56 -1.92 -10.90 2.63
C LEU A 56 -1.88 -12.38 2.27
N GLU A 57 -2.76 -12.80 1.37
CA GLU A 57 -2.74 -14.14 0.78
C GLU A 57 -2.01 -14.11 -0.57
N TYR A 58 -1.15 -15.09 -0.81
CA TYR A 58 -0.40 -15.23 -2.06
C TYR A 58 -0.80 -16.51 -2.77
N ASN A 59 -0.84 -16.46 -4.10
CA ASN A 59 -0.97 -17.63 -4.96
C ASN A 59 0.34 -18.43 -4.99
N GLU A 60 0.31 -19.66 -5.50
CA GLU A 60 1.49 -20.54 -5.61
C GLU A 60 2.61 -19.96 -6.49
N ASP A 61 2.28 -19.04 -7.42
CA ASP A 61 3.23 -18.32 -8.28
C ASP A 61 3.86 -17.08 -7.59
N GLY A 62 3.47 -16.81 -6.34
CA GLY A 62 3.91 -15.67 -5.55
C GLY A 62 3.23 -14.34 -5.92
N SER A 63 2.19 -14.35 -6.76
CA SER A 63 1.33 -13.18 -6.96
C SER A 63 0.36 -13.01 -5.80
N LEU A 64 0.02 -11.76 -5.46
CA LEU A 64 -0.98 -11.50 -4.43
C LEU A 64 -2.36 -11.96 -4.91
N LYS A 65 -3.03 -12.79 -4.11
CA LYS A 65 -4.38 -13.25 -4.39
C LYS A 65 -5.36 -12.09 -4.26
N TYR A 66 -6.33 -12.01 -5.19
CA TYR A 66 -7.35 -10.98 -5.17
C TYR A 66 -8.31 -11.17 -3.98
N GLN A 67 -8.45 -10.14 -3.13
CA GLN A 67 -9.30 -10.18 -1.92
C GLN A 67 -9.88 -8.83 -1.50
#